data_AF-A0A2S9YWR7-F1
#
_entry.id   AF-A0A2S9YWR7-F1
#
_cell.length_a   1.000
_cell.length_b   1.000
_cell.length_c   1.000
_cell.angle_alpha   90.00
_cell.angle_beta   90.00
_cell.angle_gamma   90.00
#
_symmetry.space_group_name_H-M   'P 1'
#
loop_
_entity.id
_entity.type
_entity.pdbx_description
1 polymer ?
#
loop_
_entity_poly.entity_id
_entity_poly.type
_entity_poly.pdbx_seq_one_letter_code
_entity_poly.pdbx_strand_id
1 'polypeptide(L)'
;MVLARYHARMTTQRRFVSAGLLLLLGACGSGSADSGTGESASTNPETSDATSTSTNSETSDETTTSTQPETTDDGDLPGFTECDMFAQDCPDGEKCVPFAENGPSWDNAKCVPVTGAGAPGEPCTTDGIVAANDDCDATSFCFGYDQDNAGGRCHPFCTGDITMPECIDGWVCSVPAQGPSVCVQECDPLADNCGAGSECVWTGSLFTCIDEGEAAAAGEACMFVNDCASGLLCANSQAVDGCADDGCCTPFCSLMAGDGPCQMLNPAHSCEPFFMRAPIGYEDVGACVLAP
;
A
#
# COMPACT_ATOMS: atom_id res chain seq x y z
N MET A 1 44.23 16.57 -2.89
CA MET A 1 45.01 16.78 -4.13
C MET A 1 45.77 15.48 -4.42
N VAL A 2 45.80 15.04 -5.69
CA VAL A 2 46.24 13.72 -6.22
C VAL A 2 45.08 12.68 -6.24
N LEU A 3 44.16 12.72 -7.20
CA LEU A 3 44.18 12.13 -8.56
C LEU A 3 44.16 10.59 -8.63
N ALA A 4 42.95 10.07 -8.84
CA ALA A 4 42.51 9.12 -9.88
C ALA A 4 43.37 7.90 -10.22
N ARG A 5 42.76 6.70 -10.06
CA ARG A 5 42.88 5.59 -11.04
C ARG A 5 41.57 4.81 -11.15
N TYR A 6 40.76 5.24 -12.11
CA TYR A 6 39.77 4.41 -12.78
C TYR A 6 40.50 3.33 -13.59
N HIS A 7 40.18 2.06 -13.38
CA HIS A 7 40.49 1.01 -14.35
C HIS A 7 39.25 0.14 -14.55
N ALA A 8 38.57 0.40 -15.66
CA ALA A 8 37.59 -0.49 -16.25
C ALA A 8 38.26 -1.84 -16.61
N ARG A 9 37.64 -2.95 -16.23
CA ARG A 9 37.86 -4.26 -16.85
C ARG A 9 36.60 -4.67 -17.59
N MET A 10 36.56 -4.34 -18.87
CA MET A 10 35.74 -5.06 -19.84
C MET A 10 36.44 -6.38 -20.15
N THR A 11 35.80 -7.49 -19.83
CA THR A 11 36.16 -8.82 -20.36
C THR A 11 34.95 -9.42 -21.05
N THR A 12 34.99 -9.30 -22.37
CA THR A 12 34.28 -10.08 -23.37
C THR A 12 34.51 -11.57 -23.18
N GLN A 13 33.45 -12.39 -23.25
CA GLN A 13 33.37 -13.78 -23.74
C GLN A 13 32.06 -14.39 -23.20
N ARG A 14 31.27 -15.23 -23.87
CA ARG A 14 31.21 -15.75 -25.24
C ARG A 14 29.85 -16.48 -25.29
N ARG A 15 29.04 -16.22 -26.31
CA ARG A 15 27.78 -16.94 -26.58
C ARG A 15 28.06 -18.44 -26.78
N PHE A 16 27.40 -19.30 -26.01
CA PHE A 16 27.24 -20.71 -26.34
C PHE A 16 25.76 -20.99 -26.62
N VAL A 17 25.49 -21.23 -27.89
CA VAL A 17 24.24 -21.80 -28.40
C VAL A 17 24.41 -23.32 -28.34
N SER A 18 23.51 -24.01 -27.65
CA SER A 18 23.37 -25.47 -27.77
C SER A 18 21.89 -25.80 -27.92
N ALA A 19 21.55 -26.23 -29.13
CA ALA A 19 20.28 -26.87 -29.48
C ALA A 19 20.31 -28.34 -29.05
N GLY A 20 19.20 -28.83 -28.52
CA GLY A 20 18.91 -30.24 -28.26
C GLY A 20 17.41 -30.47 -28.43
N LEU A 21 17.05 -31.55 -29.10
CA LEU A 21 15.86 -31.72 -29.95
C LEU A 21 15.07 -32.98 -29.53
N LEU A 22 13.75 -32.95 -29.79
CA LEU A 22 12.76 -34.06 -29.87
C LEU A 22 12.37 -34.76 -28.54
N LEU A 23 11.16 -35.29 -28.30
CA LEU A 23 9.77 -35.22 -28.81
C LEU A 23 9.09 -36.43 -28.11
N LEU A 24 7.83 -36.36 -27.68
CA LEU A 24 6.84 -37.46 -27.76
C LEU A 24 5.45 -36.99 -27.32
N LEU A 25 4.46 -37.47 -28.07
CA LEU A 25 3.05 -37.08 -28.15
C LEU A 25 2.13 -37.86 -27.22
N GLY A 26 0.93 -37.29 -27.00
CA GLY A 26 -0.35 -37.99 -26.94
C GLY A 26 -1.14 -37.74 -25.65
N ALA A 27 -2.47 -37.58 -25.61
CA ALA A 27 -3.53 -37.39 -26.60
C ALA A 27 -4.85 -37.14 -25.83
N CYS A 28 -5.78 -36.38 -26.44
CA CYS A 28 -7.25 -36.40 -26.34
C CYS A 28 -8.01 -36.55 -24.99
N GLY A 29 -9.02 -35.69 -24.83
CA GLY A 29 -10.21 -35.95 -24.00
C GLY A 29 -11.22 -34.80 -23.98
N SER A 30 -12.19 -34.81 -24.89
CA SER A 30 -13.41 -33.96 -24.86
C SER A 30 -14.62 -34.82 -24.50
N GLY A 31 -15.58 -34.28 -23.74
CA GLY A 31 -16.93 -34.84 -23.51
C GLY A 31 -17.59 -34.23 -22.28
N SER A 32 -18.53 -33.29 -22.46
CA SER A 32 -20.00 -33.48 -22.33
C SER A 32 -20.48 -33.53 -20.87
N ALA A 33 -21.06 -32.44 -20.35
CA ALA A 33 -22.51 -32.12 -20.33
C ALA A 33 -23.31 -33.00 -19.36
N ASP A 34 -23.92 -32.42 -18.32
CA ASP A 34 -25.40 -32.42 -18.13
C ASP A 34 -25.87 -31.62 -16.88
N SER A 35 -26.93 -30.85 -17.14
CA SER A 35 -28.12 -30.46 -16.34
C SER A 35 -28.09 -30.14 -14.84
N GLY A 36 -28.66 -28.96 -14.55
CA GLY A 36 -29.18 -28.56 -13.25
C GLY A 36 -30.16 -27.40 -13.38
N THR A 37 -31.28 -27.62 -14.06
CA THR A 37 -32.42 -26.69 -14.20
C THR A 37 -33.10 -26.50 -12.85
N GLY A 38 -33.27 -25.24 -12.42
CA GLY A 38 -34.03 -24.87 -11.23
C GLY A 38 -34.80 -23.58 -11.49
N GLU A 39 -35.90 -23.69 -12.22
CA GLU A 39 -36.88 -22.63 -12.39
C GLU A 39 -37.88 -22.66 -11.22
N SER A 40 -38.05 -21.53 -10.54
CA SER A 40 -39.29 -21.23 -9.80
C SER A 40 -39.54 -19.74 -9.84
N ALA A 41 -40.47 -19.38 -10.72
CA ALA A 41 -41.18 -18.12 -10.70
C ALA A 41 -42.07 -18.03 -9.44
N SER A 42 -42.17 -16.85 -8.84
CA SER A 42 -43.44 -16.40 -8.26
C SER A 42 -43.51 -14.87 -8.17
N THR A 43 -44.39 -14.34 -9.01
CA THR A 43 -45.22 -13.12 -9.00
C THR A 43 -45.16 -12.09 -7.84
N ASN A 44 -45.04 -10.82 -8.25
CA ASN A 44 -45.45 -9.50 -7.65
C ASN A 44 -47.00 -9.41 -7.41
N PRO A 45 -47.67 -8.31 -6.97
CA PRO A 45 -47.29 -6.99 -6.38
C PRO A 45 -48.13 -6.58 -5.12
N GLU A 46 -47.82 -5.42 -4.50
CA GLU A 46 -48.73 -4.39 -3.91
C GLU A 46 -47.87 -3.39 -3.09
N THR A 47 -47.59 -2.16 -3.52
CA THR A 47 -48.38 -0.90 -3.46
C THR A 47 -48.93 -0.54 -2.06
N SER A 48 -48.43 0.55 -1.45
CA SER A 48 -49.24 1.65 -0.91
C SER A 48 -48.39 2.80 -0.35
N ASP A 49 -48.75 3.99 -0.81
CA ASP A 49 -48.44 5.33 -0.32
C ASP A 49 -48.54 5.55 1.19
N ALA A 50 -47.70 6.45 1.70
CA ALA A 50 -48.10 7.40 2.75
C ALA A 50 -47.31 8.71 2.63
N THR A 51 -47.95 9.67 1.96
CA THR A 51 -47.70 11.11 2.03
C THR A 51 -47.94 11.62 3.46
N SER A 52 -47.11 12.55 3.94
CA SER A 52 -47.52 13.49 4.99
C SER A 52 -46.80 14.83 4.81
N THR A 53 -47.54 15.72 4.16
CA THR A 53 -47.36 17.17 4.09
C THR A 53 -47.61 17.78 5.47
N SER A 54 -46.80 18.76 5.88
CA SER A 54 -47.21 19.79 6.82
C SER A 54 -46.51 21.10 6.47
N THR A 55 -47.17 21.84 5.60
CA THR A 55 -47.08 23.29 5.44
C THR A 55 -47.54 23.98 6.72
N ASN A 56 -46.77 24.96 7.20
CA ASN A 56 -47.37 26.19 7.71
C ASN A 56 -46.46 27.37 7.34
N SER A 57 -47.03 28.27 6.55
CA SER A 57 -46.45 29.54 6.12
C SER A 57 -46.88 30.67 7.05
N GLU A 58 -46.26 31.84 6.82
CA GLU A 58 -46.57 33.22 7.24
C GLU A 58 -45.48 33.81 8.16
N THR A 59 -44.96 35.02 7.98
CA THR A 59 -45.04 36.05 6.93
C THR A 59 -43.87 37.02 7.18
N SER A 60 -43.36 37.58 6.09
CA SER A 60 -42.45 38.72 5.88
C SER A 60 -42.09 39.65 7.05
N ASP A 61 -40.81 40.04 7.09
CA ASP A 61 -40.48 41.48 7.01
C ASP A 61 -39.06 41.70 6.45
N GLU A 62 -38.96 42.59 5.46
CA GLU A 62 -37.70 43.10 4.92
C GLU A 62 -37.01 44.00 5.95
N THR A 63 -35.72 43.79 6.22
CA THR A 63 -34.83 44.92 6.51
C THR A 63 -33.40 44.57 6.11
N THR A 64 -32.89 45.32 5.14
CA THR A 64 -31.48 45.41 4.75
C THR A 64 -30.56 45.70 5.94
N THR A 65 -29.46 44.96 6.12
CA THR A 65 -28.12 45.45 6.54
C THR A 65 -27.11 44.29 6.51
N SER A 66 -25.94 44.54 5.90
CA SER A 66 -24.75 43.69 5.84
C SER A 66 -24.43 42.94 7.14
N THR A 67 -24.17 41.63 7.05
CA THR A 67 -23.33 40.93 8.02
C THR A 67 -22.58 39.79 7.33
N GLN A 68 -21.28 39.79 7.56
CA GLN A 68 -20.23 38.83 7.20
C GLN A 68 -20.61 37.38 7.54
N PRO A 69 -20.20 36.36 6.76
CA PRO A 69 -20.46 34.98 7.14
C PRO A 69 -19.57 34.62 8.34
N GLU A 70 -20.24 34.23 9.42
CA GLU A 70 -19.66 33.65 10.63
C GLU A 70 -19.00 32.31 10.29
N THR A 71 -17.73 32.19 10.65
CA THR A 71 -17.04 30.92 10.80
C THR A 71 -17.68 30.17 11.95
N THR A 72 -18.29 29.02 11.68
CA THR A 72 -18.69 28.05 12.69
C THR A 72 -17.43 27.50 13.35
N ASP A 73 -17.20 27.95 14.58
CA ASP A 73 -16.23 27.44 15.55
C ASP A 73 -16.72 26.09 16.06
N ASP A 74 -16.20 25.01 15.46
CA ASP A 74 -16.21 23.66 16.03
C ASP A 74 -14.75 23.25 16.28
N GLY A 75 -14.30 23.41 17.53
CA GLY A 75 -13.18 22.65 18.08
C GLY A 75 -11.78 23.02 17.59
N ASP A 76 -11.26 24.13 18.11
CA ASP A 76 -9.84 24.55 18.14
C ASP A 76 -8.84 23.38 18.38
N LEU A 77 -8.35 22.79 17.29
CA LEU A 77 -7.05 22.14 17.22
C LEU A 77 -6.05 23.15 16.63
N PRO A 78 -4.87 23.34 17.24
CA PRO A 78 -3.96 24.40 16.84
C PRO A 78 -3.24 24.02 15.53
N GLY A 79 -3.75 24.57 14.43
CA GLY A 79 -3.15 24.49 13.10
C GLY A 79 -4.22 24.79 12.08
N PHE A 80 -4.22 25.99 11.50
CA PHE A 80 -5.10 26.28 10.36
C PHE A 80 -4.60 25.47 9.17
N THR A 81 -5.21 24.31 8.99
CA THR A 81 -5.14 23.55 7.76
C THR A 81 -6.05 24.21 6.73
N GLU A 82 -5.51 24.51 5.55
CA GLU A 82 -6.25 25.22 4.51
C GLU A 82 -7.39 24.37 3.94
N CYS A 83 -7.29 23.05 4.09
CA CYS A 83 -8.28 22.04 3.71
C CYS A 83 -8.18 20.80 4.61
N ASP A 84 -9.20 19.96 4.64
CA ASP A 84 -9.22 18.67 5.34
C ASP A 84 -8.85 17.53 4.37
N MET A 85 -7.85 16.72 4.72
CA MET A 85 -7.37 15.63 3.87
C MET A 85 -8.36 14.47 3.71
N PHE A 86 -9.25 14.25 4.68
CA PHE A 86 -10.32 13.23 4.60
C PHE A 86 -11.50 13.76 3.78
N ALA A 87 -11.88 15.01 3.99
CA ALA A 87 -13.03 15.63 3.32
C ALA A 87 -12.71 16.05 1.87
N GLN A 88 -11.44 16.30 1.55
CA GLN A 88 -11.00 16.83 0.24
C GLN A 88 -11.80 18.06 -0.17
N ASP A 89 -11.95 19.02 0.73
CA ASP A 89 -12.82 20.20 0.61
C ASP A 89 -12.19 21.39 -0.16
N CYS A 90 -11.37 21.07 -1.16
CA CYS A 90 -10.76 22.03 -2.06
C CYS A 90 -11.71 22.47 -3.19
N PRO A 91 -11.48 23.64 -3.82
CA PRO A 91 -12.20 24.05 -5.01
C PRO A 91 -12.09 23.04 -6.17
N ASP A 92 -13.06 23.06 -7.08
CA ASP A 92 -13.06 22.19 -8.27
C ASP A 92 -11.72 22.28 -9.04
N GLY A 93 -11.09 21.13 -9.25
CA GLY A 93 -9.81 21.01 -9.95
C GLY A 93 -8.58 21.10 -9.05
N GLU A 94 -8.76 21.18 -7.74
CA GLU A 94 -7.70 21.11 -6.73
C GLU A 94 -7.90 19.89 -5.82
N LYS A 95 -6.83 19.47 -5.12
CA LYS A 95 -6.85 18.39 -4.14
C LYS A 95 -6.10 18.80 -2.87
N CYS A 96 -6.51 18.27 -1.72
CA CYS A 96 -5.93 18.60 -0.43
C CYS A 96 -4.74 17.66 -0.13
N VAL A 97 -3.53 18.20 -0.14
CA VAL A 97 -2.28 17.44 0.04
C VAL A 97 -1.52 17.89 1.28
N PRO A 98 -0.76 17.00 1.92
CA PRO A 98 0.07 17.37 3.07
C PRO A 98 1.26 18.21 2.61
N PHE A 99 1.64 19.19 3.40
CA PHE A 99 2.84 20.00 3.18
C PHE A 99 3.52 20.35 4.50
N ALA A 100 4.75 20.82 4.40
CA ALA A 100 5.48 21.42 5.51
C ALA A 100 5.44 22.94 5.40
N GLU A 101 4.81 23.61 6.36
CA GLU A 101 4.76 25.07 6.41
C GLU A 101 6.10 25.64 6.89
N ASN A 102 6.66 25.08 7.97
CA ASN A 102 7.83 25.63 8.64
C ASN A 102 8.82 24.53 9.07
N GLY A 103 9.25 23.66 8.16
CA GLY A 103 10.26 22.64 8.51
C GLY A 103 10.43 21.52 7.48
N PRO A 104 11.14 20.45 7.87
CA PRO A 104 11.33 19.26 7.04
C PRO A 104 10.21 18.22 7.21
N SER A 105 9.15 18.53 7.95
CA SER A 105 8.12 17.56 8.35
C SER A 105 6.75 18.07 7.95
N TRP A 106 5.91 17.17 7.44
CA TRP A 106 4.50 17.46 7.20
C TRP A 106 3.83 17.88 8.51
N ASP A 107 3.33 19.11 8.55
CA ASP A 107 2.70 19.72 9.70
C ASP A 107 1.36 20.38 9.35
N ASN A 108 1.02 20.43 8.06
CA ASN A 108 -0.16 21.10 7.57
C ASN A 108 -0.65 20.50 6.24
N ALA A 109 -1.80 20.93 5.71
CA ALA A 109 -2.36 20.52 4.43
C ALA A 109 -2.94 21.73 3.67
N LYS A 110 -2.88 21.68 2.34
CA LYS A 110 -3.31 22.77 1.47
C LYS A 110 -3.88 22.27 0.16
N CYS A 111 -4.66 23.11 -0.49
CA CYS A 111 -5.17 22.84 -1.82
C CYS A 111 -4.09 23.11 -2.88
N VAL A 112 -3.86 22.11 -3.73
CA VAL A 112 -2.99 22.26 -4.90
C VAL A 112 -3.76 21.89 -6.17
N PRO A 113 -3.49 22.57 -7.31
CA PRO A 113 -4.07 22.17 -8.59
C PRO A 113 -3.76 20.72 -8.94
N VAL A 114 -4.77 19.99 -9.43
CA VAL A 114 -4.58 18.66 -10.00
C VAL A 114 -3.91 18.81 -11.37
N THR A 115 -2.60 18.62 -11.41
CA THR A 115 -1.79 18.69 -12.63
C THR A 115 -1.44 17.32 -13.20
N GLY A 116 -1.58 16.29 -12.37
CA GLY A 116 -1.21 14.91 -12.64
C GLY A 116 -2.34 14.03 -13.18
N ALA A 117 -1.95 12.82 -13.57
CA ALA A 117 -2.87 11.76 -14.01
C ALA A 117 -2.44 10.37 -13.50
N GLY A 118 -1.43 10.31 -12.61
CA GLY A 118 -0.97 9.06 -12.02
C GLY A 118 -2.06 8.42 -11.16
N ALA A 119 -2.41 7.18 -11.48
CA ALA A 119 -3.41 6.43 -10.72
C ALA A 119 -2.79 5.88 -9.41
N PRO A 120 -3.61 5.51 -8.41
CA PRO A 120 -3.13 4.84 -7.21
C PRO A 120 -2.15 3.68 -7.48
N GLY A 121 -1.00 3.70 -6.80
CA GLY A 121 0.11 2.73 -6.92
C GLY A 121 1.12 3.04 -8.04
N GLU A 122 0.82 3.95 -8.95
CA GLU A 122 1.78 4.37 -9.98
C GLU A 122 2.93 5.20 -9.38
N PRO A 123 4.16 5.10 -9.94
CA PRO A 123 5.26 5.97 -9.53
C PRO A 123 4.94 7.44 -9.75
N CYS A 124 5.39 8.30 -8.84
CA CYS A 124 5.11 9.72 -8.86
C CYS A 124 6.33 10.58 -8.52
N THR A 125 6.21 11.87 -8.80
CA THR A 125 7.14 12.91 -8.38
C THR A 125 6.39 14.06 -7.72
N THR A 126 7.07 14.75 -6.80
CA THR A 126 6.53 15.93 -6.13
C THR A 126 7.48 17.11 -6.27
N ASP A 127 6.92 18.33 -6.27
CA ASP A 127 7.67 19.58 -6.24
C ASP A 127 8.30 19.87 -4.84
N GLY A 128 8.33 18.85 -3.98
CA GLY A 128 8.91 18.84 -2.65
C GLY A 128 7.90 19.20 -1.58
N ILE A 129 8.26 18.91 -0.32
CA ILE A 129 7.37 18.94 0.83
C ILE A 129 6.68 20.29 1.11
N VAL A 130 7.23 21.41 0.61
CA VAL A 130 6.65 22.76 0.80
C VAL A 130 5.69 23.12 -0.35
N ALA A 131 6.08 22.84 -1.59
CA ALA A 131 5.24 23.14 -2.76
C ALA A 131 4.08 22.15 -2.86
N ALA A 132 4.33 20.88 -2.55
CA ALA A 132 3.36 19.77 -2.44
C ALA A 132 2.54 19.47 -3.70
N ASN A 133 2.76 20.18 -4.81
CA ASN A 133 2.29 19.74 -6.12
C ASN A 133 2.93 18.40 -6.48
N ASP A 134 2.18 17.56 -7.18
CA ASP A 134 2.63 16.26 -7.64
C ASP A 134 1.97 15.88 -8.98
N ASP A 135 2.40 14.75 -9.56
CA ASP A 135 1.89 14.20 -10.82
C ASP A 135 0.83 13.08 -10.64
N CYS A 136 0.31 12.91 -9.43
CA CYS A 136 -0.83 12.03 -9.14
C CYS A 136 -2.17 12.65 -9.52
N ASP A 137 -3.16 11.80 -9.75
CA ASP A 137 -4.53 12.21 -10.07
C ASP A 137 -5.25 12.90 -8.90
N ALA A 138 -6.54 13.22 -9.08
CA ALA A 138 -7.35 13.90 -8.08
C ALA A 138 -7.67 13.06 -6.83
N THR A 139 -7.42 11.75 -6.86
CA THR A 139 -7.82 10.81 -5.80
C THR A 139 -6.66 10.37 -4.92
N SER A 140 -5.45 10.83 -5.24
CA SER A 140 -4.21 10.40 -4.61
C SER A 140 -3.21 11.55 -4.51
N PHE A 141 -2.17 11.36 -3.72
CA PHE A 141 -1.03 12.27 -3.63
C PHE A 141 0.27 11.49 -3.63
N CYS A 142 1.34 12.16 -4.02
CA CYS A 142 2.65 11.52 -4.08
C CYS A 142 3.22 11.35 -2.67
N PHE A 143 3.43 10.09 -2.28
CA PHE A 143 3.98 9.74 -0.99
C PHE A 143 5.09 8.71 -1.17
N GLY A 144 6.21 8.95 -0.50
CA GLY A 144 7.35 8.05 -0.43
C GLY A 144 7.84 8.00 1.02
N TYR A 145 8.53 6.92 1.37
CA TYR A 145 9.08 6.73 2.72
C TYR A 145 10.50 7.28 2.87
N ASP A 146 11.08 7.82 1.80
CA ASP A 146 12.45 8.32 1.79
C ASP A 146 12.60 9.71 2.44
N GLN A 147 13.84 10.06 2.81
CA GLN A 147 14.13 11.33 3.48
C GLN A 147 14.13 12.54 2.53
N ASP A 148 14.24 12.31 1.23
CA ASP A 148 14.34 13.38 0.24
C ASP A 148 12.95 13.82 -0.26
N ASN A 149 11.90 13.02 -0.01
CA ASN A 149 10.49 13.23 -0.36
C ASN A 149 10.34 13.80 -1.79
N ALA A 150 11.18 13.34 -2.71
CA ALA A 150 11.27 13.86 -4.08
C ALA A 150 10.54 12.95 -5.10
N GLY A 151 10.14 11.76 -4.67
CA GLY A 151 9.39 10.79 -5.45
C GLY A 151 8.77 9.73 -4.54
N GLY A 152 8.02 8.83 -5.13
CA GLY A 152 7.33 7.75 -4.41
C GLY A 152 6.25 7.14 -5.29
N ARG A 153 5.08 6.89 -4.70
CA ARG A 153 3.89 6.43 -5.43
C ARG A 153 2.68 7.28 -5.13
N CYS A 154 1.71 7.22 -6.03
CA CYS A 154 0.40 7.80 -5.79
C CYS A 154 -0.34 6.96 -4.76
N HIS A 155 -0.41 7.46 -3.53
CA HIS A 155 -1.20 6.86 -2.46
C HIS A 155 -2.58 7.53 -2.41
N PRO A 156 -3.69 6.77 -2.37
CA PRO A 156 -5.01 7.34 -2.20
C PRO A 156 -5.13 8.14 -0.89
N PHE A 157 -6.00 9.14 -0.92
CA PHE A 157 -6.44 9.79 0.32
C PHE A 157 -7.25 8.82 1.16
N CYS A 158 -7.05 8.88 2.48
CA CYS A 158 -8.01 8.29 3.40
C CYS A 158 -9.34 9.03 3.27
N THR A 159 -10.44 8.29 3.40
CA THR A 159 -11.81 8.80 3.35
C THR A 159 -12.56 8.37 4.61
N GLY A 160 -13.82 8.77 4.74
CA GLY A 160 -14.61 8.50 5.94
C GLY A 160 -14.28 9.47 7.07
N ASP A 161 -14.23 8.97 8.31
CA ASP A 161 -13.91 9.74 9.51
C ASP A 161 -12.62 9.24 10.14
N ILE A 162 -11.88 10.08 10.86
CA ILE A 162 -10.62 9.69 11.51
C ILE A 162 -10.77 8.50 12.48
N THR A 163 -11.96 8.29 13.06
CA THR A 163 -12.26 7.16 13.95
C THR A 163 -12.71 5.89 13.21
N MET A 164 -13.14 6.03 11.95
CA MET A 164 -13.53 4.94 11.05
C MET A 164 -12.98 5.25 9.65
N PRO A 165 -11.64 5.25 9.48
CA PRO A 165 -11.03 5.65 8.24
C PRO A 165 -11.16 4.55 7.18
N GLU A 166 -11.41 4.96 5.95
CA GLU A 166 -11.68 4.06 4.82
C GLU A 166 -10.72 4.34 3.66
N CYS A 167 -10.46 3.31 2.88
CA CYS A 167 -9.68 3.37 1.64
C CYS A 167 -10.36 2.55 0.55
N ILE A 168 -9.91 2.72 -0.68
CA ILE A 168 -10.31 1.85 -1.80
C ILE A 168 -9.91 0.39 -1.54
N ASP A 169 -10.59 -0.56 -2.19
CA ASP A 169 -10.33 -1.99 -2.01
C ASP A 169 -8.84 -2.35 -2.20
N GLY A 170 -8.30 -3.15 -1.29
CA GLY A 170 -6.88 -3.55 -1.28
C GLY A 170 -5.93 -2.52 -0.67
N TRP A 171 -6.47 -1.47 -0.05
CA TRP A 171 -5.72 -0.47 0.69
C TRP A 171 -6.29 -0.28 2.08
N VAL A 172 -5.44 0.12 3.03
CA VAL A 172 -5.82 0.39 4.41
C VAL A 172 -5.31 1.76 4.83
N CYS A 173 -6.13 2.52 5.57
CA CYS A 173 -5.73 3.85 6.00
C CYS A 173 -4.76 3.74 7.18
N SER A 174 -3.55 4.26 6.99
CA SER A 174 -2.60 4.52 8.06
C SER A 174 -2.86 5.93 8.60
N VAL A 175 -3.22 6.03 9.87
CA VAL A 175 -3.43 7.30 10.60
C VAL A 175 -2.34 7.42 11.67
N PRO A 176 -1.12 7.85 11.33
CA PRO A 176 -0.04 7.96 12.29
C PRO A 176 -0.27 9.15 13.25
N ALA A 177 0.35 9.09 14.43
CA ALA A 177 0.32 10.21 15.38
C ALA A 177 1.07 11.46 14.87
N GLN A 178 1.95 11.29 13.87
CA GLN A 178 2.71 12.34 13.21
C GLN A 178 2.82 12.00 11.71
N GLY A 179 2.73 13.01 10.85
CA GLY A 179 2.70 12.83 9.40
C GLY A 179 1.28 12.70 8.83
N PRO A 180 1.15 12.55 7.50
CA PRO A 180 -0.15 12.50 6.84
C PRO A 180 -0.87 11.18 7.10
N SER A 181 -2.20 11.25 7.12
CA SER A 181 -3.02 10.06 6.96
C SER A 181 -3.00 9.63 5.50
N VAL A 182 -2.70 8.36 5.25
CA VAL A 182 -2.43 7.86 3.90
C VAL A 182 -2.95 6.43 3.73
N CYS A 183 -3.61 6.14 2.62
CA CYS A 183 -3.93 4.76 2.27
C CYS A 183 -2.63 4.06 1.86
N VAL A 184 -2.31 2.94 2.49
CA VAL A 184 -1.19 2.06 2.12
C VAL A 184 -1.73 0.78 1.51
N GLN A 185 -1.09 0.31 0.44
CA GLN A 185 -1.55 -0.87 -0.27
C GLN A 185 -1.26 -2.12 0.54
N GLU A 186 -2.28 -2.94 0.79
CA GLU A 186 -2.11 -4.26 1.41
C GLU A 186 -1.55 -5.26 0.40
N CYS A 187 -0.74 -6.20 0.88
CA CYS A 187 -0.12 -7.20 0.03
C CYS A 187 -0.07 -8.58 0.68
N ASP A 188 0.10 -9.60 -0.15
CA ASP A 188 0.38 -10.97 0.28
C ASP A 188 1.88 -11.26 0.06
N PRO A 189 2.66 -11.55 1.13
CA PRO A 189 4.09 -11.82 1.03
C PRO A 189 4.42 -13.09 0.22
N LEU A 190 3.46 -13.98 -0.01
CA LEU A 190 3.63 -15.17 -0.84
C LEU A 190 3.32 -14.91 -2.32
N ALA A 191 2.56 -13.86 -2.62
CA ALA A 191 2.18 -13.49 -3.99
C ALA A 191 2.99 -12.30 -4.55
N ASP A 192 3.56 -11.46 -3.68
CA ASP A 192 4.31 -10.24 -4.01
C ASP A 192 3.59 -9.35 -5.02
N ASN A 193 2.38 -8.90 -4.65
CA ASN A 193 1.46 -8.18 -5.52
C ASN A 193 1.63 -6.65 -5.49
N CYS A 194 2.82 -6.15 -5.13
CA CYS A 194 3.11 -4.71 -4.98
C CYS A 194 3.45 -3.99 -6.29
N GLY A 195 3.81 -4.73 -7.34
CA GLY A 195 4.24 -4.14 -8.60
C GLY A 195 5.71 -3.72 -8.59
N ALA A 196 6.22 -3.27 -9.74
CA ALA A 196 7.65 -3.05 -9.93
C ALA A 196 8.17 -1.86 -9.10
N GLY A 197 9.26 -2.06 -8.35
CA GLY A 197 9.88 -1.03 -7.50
C GLY A 197 9.24 -0.92 -6.12
N SER A 198 8.48 -1.93 -5.71
CA SER A 198 7.91 -2.05 -4.37
C SER A 198 7.91 -3.50 -3.92
N GLU A 199 8.01 -3.69 -2.62
CA GLU A 199 8.07 -5.00 -2.00
C GLU A 199 7.06 -5.14 -0.86
N CYS A 200 6.58 -6.36 -0.69
CA CYS A 200 5.62 -6.68 0.36
C CYS A 200 6.34 -6.97 1.68
N VAL A 201 6.21 -6.07 2.66
CA VAL A 201 6.86 -6.21 3.97
C VAL A 201 5.86 -6.30 5.11
N TRP A 202 6.30 -6.91 6.22
CA TRP A 202 5.58 -6.84 7.49
C TRP A 202 5.96 -5.59 8.27
N THR A 203 5.00 -4.69 8.51
CA THR A 203 5.24 -3.43 9.24
C THR A 203 5.03 -3.52 10.76
N GLY A 204 4.69 -4.71 11.27
CA GLY A 204 4.35 -4.91 12.68
C GLY A 204 2.84 -5.08 12.93
N SER A 205 2.00 -4.63 12.00
CA SER A 205 0.53 -4.72 12.10
C SER A 205 -0.13 -5.37 10.89
N LEU A 206 0.39 -5.11 9.69
CA LEU A 206 -0.10 -5.69 8.45
C LEU A 206 1.01 -5.78 7.39
N PHE A 207 0.72 -6.51 6.32
CA PHE A 207 1.59 -6.60 5.14
C PHE A 207 1.29 -5.46 4.17
N THR A 208 2.26 -4.58 3.96
CA THR A 208 2.11 -3.41 3.08
C THR A 208 3.16 -3.38 1.99
N CYS A 209 2.76 -2.84 0.84
CA CYS A 209 3.70 -2.43 -0.18
C CYS A 209 4.42 -1.17 0.26
N ILE A 210 5.75 -1.22 0.27
CA ILE A 210 6.62 -0.05 0.43
C ILE A 210 7.62 0.01 -0.72
N ASP A 211 8.31 1.14 -0.86
CA ASP A 211 9.38 1.26 -1.84
C ASP A 211 10.49 0.25 -1.54
N GLU A 212 10.95 -0.46 -2.59
CA GLU A 212 12.08 -1.40 -2.48
C GLU A 212 13.29 -0.69 -1.86
N GLY A 213 13.81 -1.26 -0.78
CA GLY A 213 15.00 -0.75 -0.10
C GLY A 213 16.28 -1.42 -0.59
N GLU A 214 17.05 -1.95 0.37
CA GLU A 214 18.18 -2.81 0.04
C GLU A 214 17.69 -4.21 -0.32
N ALA A 215 18.41 -4.90 -1.19
CA ALA A 215 18.04 -6.23 -1.66
C ALA A 215 18.97 -7.31 -1.06
N ALA A 216 19.11 -7.32 0.27
CA ALA A 216 19.94 -8.32 0.95
C ALA A 216 19.36 -9.73 0.75
N ALA A 217 20.23 -10.70 0.50
CA ALA A 217 19.86 -12.08 0.23
C ALA A 217 19.54 -12.85 1.53
N ALA A 218 18.90 -14.01 1.38
CA ALA A 218 18.62 -14.88 2.53
C ALA A 218 19.90 -15.23 3.32
N GLY A 219 19.84 -15.06 4.65
CA GLY A 219 20.94 -15.23 5.59
C GLY A 219 21.83 -14.00 5.76
N GLU A 220 21.68 -12.96 4.93
CA GLU A 220 22.41 -11.70 5.09
C GLU A 220 21.78 -10.81 6.17
N ALA A 221 22.60 -9.93 6.74
CA ALA A 221 22.20 -9.05 7.83
C ALA A 221 21.14 -8.04 7.39
N CYS A 222 20.24 -7.71 8.31
CA CYS A 222 19.21 -6.70 8.12
C CYS A 222 18.89 -5.98 9.43
N MET A 223 18.36 -4.77 9.34
CA MET A 223 17.94 -3.95 10.47
C MET A 223 16.53 -3.38 10.27
N PHE A 224 16.15 -3.07 9.04
CA PHE A 224 14.85 -2.53 8.67
C PHE A 224 14.03 -3.55 7.86
N VAL A 225 12.72 -3.30 7.81
CA VAL A 225 11.76 -4.20 7.16
C VAL A 225 11.96 -4.31 5.64
N ASN A 226 12.60 -3.31 5.01
CA ASN A 226 12.96 -3.22 3.59
C ASN A 226 14.46 -3.37 3.32
N ASP A 227 15.22 -3.97 4.24
CA ASP A 227 16.64 -4.26 3.96
C ASP A 227 16.81 -5.56 3.16
N CYS A 228 15.80 -6.43 3.21
CA CYS A 228 15.82 -7.74 2.59
C CYS A 228 15.16 -7.69 1.22
N ALA A 229 15.66 -8.48 0.27
CA ALA A 229 15.03 -8.61 -1.04
C ALA A 229 13.56 -9.09 -0.92
N SER A 230 12.72 -8.66 -1.86
CA SER A 230 11.30 -9.03 -1.90
C SER A 230 11.04 -10.53 -1.64
N GLY A 231 10.01 -10.80 -0.84
CA GLY A 231 9.65 -12.13 -0.35
C GLY A 231 10.46 -12.60 0.86
N LEU A 232 11.39 -11.79 1.38
CA LEU A 232 12.15 -12.07 2.59
C LEU A 232 11.72 -11.16 3.75
N LEU A 233 11.68 -11.76 4.93
CA LEU A 233 11.49 -11.12 6.22
C LEU A 233 12.84 -10.80 6.86
N CYS A 234 13.01 -9.60 7.40
CA CYS A 234 14.07 -9.35 8.36
C CYS A 234 13.72 -9.99 9.72
N ALA A 235 14.22 -11.20 9.96
CA ALA A 235 13.92 -11.97 11.16
C ALA A 235 14.97 -11.77 12.25
N ASN A 236 14.57 -11.91 13.52
CA ASN A 236 15.50 -11.85 14.64
C ASN A 236 16.59 -12.93 14.50
N SER A 237 17.81 -12.60 14.91
CA SER A 237 18.96 -13.51 14.78
C SER A 237 18.80 -14.86 15.47
N GLN A 238 17.99 -14.96 16.52
CA GLN A 238 17.69 -16.23 17.17
C GLN A 238 16.78 -17.15 16.36
N ALA A 239 16.08 -16.62 15.36
CA ALA A 239 15.20 -17.38 14.49
C ALA A 239 15.92 -17.89 13.23
N VAL A 240 17.07 -17.33 12.86
CA VAL A 240 17.79 -17.67 11.63
C VAL A 240 19.12 -18.32 11.98
N ASP A 241 19.22 -19.64 11.74
CA ASP A 241 20.48 -20.37 11.88
C ASP A 241 21.65 -19.68 11.16
N GLY A 242 22.76 -19.49 11.88
CA GLY A 242 23.96 -18.85 11.35
C GLY A 242 23.92 -17.31 11.27
N CYS A 243 22.87 -16.66 11.75
CA CYS A 243 22.78 -15.21 11.76
C CYS A 243 23.86 -14.57 12.65
N ALA A 244 24.66 -13.68 12.08
CA ALA A 244 25.81 -13.07 12.74
C ALA A 244 25.52 -11.69 13.37
N ASP A 245 24.41 -11.06 12.96
CA ASP A 245 23.99 -9.72 13.35
C ASP A 245 22.70 -9.78 14.18
N ASP A 246 22.06 -8.63 14.44
CA ASP A 246 20.82 -8.56 15.25
C ASP A 246 19.60 -9.13 14.51
N GLY A 247 19.61 -9.08 13.17
CA GLY A 247 18.60 -9.67 12.30
C GLY A 247 19.21 -10.18 11.01
N CYS A 248 18.59 -11.20 10.42
CA CYS A 248 18.96 -11.73 9.11
C CYS A 248 17.73 -11.99 8.25
N CYS A 249 17.90 -11.81 6.94
CA CYS A 249 16.85 -12.04 5.96
C CYS A 249 16.50 -13.52 5.87
N THR A 250 15.22 -13.85 5.88
CA THR A 250 14.73 -15.21 5.71
C THR A 250 13.42 -15.23 4.92
N PRO A 251 13.16 -16.22 4.05
CA PRO A 251 11.97 -16.17 3.21
C PRO A 251 10.68 -16.37 4.00
N PHE A 252 9.63 -15.69 3.54
CA PHE A 252 8.27 -16.16 3.78
C PHE A 252 8.05 -17.49 3.07
N CYS A 253 7.20 -18.34 3.64
CA CYS A 253 6.92 -19.67 3.11
C CYS A 253 5.42 -19.98 3.22
N SER A 254 4.93 -20.83 2.31
CA SER A 254 3.58 -21.38 2.38
C SER A 254 3.56 -22.57 3.34
N LEU A 255 2.74 -22.50 4.39
CA LEU A 255 2.55 -23.60 5.35
C LEU A 255 1.98 -24.85 4.65
N MET A 256 1.18 -24.68 3.62
CA MET A 256 0.66 -25.75 2.78
C MET A 256 1.74 -26.44 1.95
N ALA A 257 2.85 -25.77 1.66
CA ALA A 257 4.01 -26.37 0.98
C ALA A 257 4.88 -27.22 1.94
N GLY A 258 4.70 -27.09 3.26
CA GLY A 258 5.48 -27.78 4.28
C GLY A 258 6.93 -27.28 4.39
N ASP A 259 7.77 -28.03 5.11
CA ASP A 259 9.13 -27.58 5.45
C ASP A 259 10.15 -27.66 4.31
N GLY A 260 9.83 -28.37 3.24
CA GLY A 260 10.76 -28.67 2.15
C GLY A 260 11.45 -27.43 1.55
N PRO A 261 10.71 -26.36 1.18
CA PRO A 261 11.29 -25.11 0.71
C PRO A 261 12.32 -24.50 1.66
N CYS A 262 12.04 -24.46 2.96
CA CYS A 262 12.95 -23.92 3.97
C CYS A 262 14.19 -24.82 4.15
N GLN A 263 13.99 -26.13 4.25
CA GLN A 263 15.07 -27.11 4.44
C GLN A 263 16.04 -27.18 3.26
N MET A 264 15.61 -26.82 2.04
CA MET A 264 16.48 -26.69 0.88
C MET A 264 17.44 -25.49 0.97
N LEU A 265 17.03 -24.43 1.66
CA LEU A 265 17.86 -23.23 1.88
C LEU A 265 18.79 -23.42 3.07
N ASN A 266 18.22 -23.86 4.20
CA ASN A 266 18.97 -24.25 5.38
C ASN A 266 18.32 -25.48 6.03
N PRO A 267 19.03 -26.62 6.16
CA PRO A 267 18.50 -27.84 6.77
C PRO A 267 18.02 -27.68 8.23
N ALA A 268 18.44 -26.63 8.93
CA ALA A 268 18.01 -26.32 10.28
C ALA A 268 16.67 -25.55 10.34
N HIS A 269 16.16 -25.07 9.20
CA HIS A 269 14.91 -24.30 9.14
C HIS A 269 13.70 -25.18 8.80
N SER A 270 12.55 -24.81 9.34
CA SER A 270 11.22 -25.30 8.99
C SER A 270 10.31 -24.14 8.61
N CYS A 271 9.17 -24.44 7.97
CA CYS A 271 8.19 -23.41 7.64
C CYS A 271 7.26 -23.22 8.84
N GLU A 272 7.60 -22.28 9.72
CA GLU A 272 6.83 -22.04 10.93
C GLU A 272 5.74 -20.99 10.71
N PRO A 273 4.56 -21.11 11.35
CA PRO A 273 3.50 -20.11 11.25
C PRO A 273 4.00 -18.72 11.64
N PHE A 274 3.80 -17.73 10.77
CA PHE A 274 4.21 -16.36 11.04
C PHE A 274 3.35 -15.73 12.14
N PHE A 275 2.07 -16.11 12.19
CA PHE A 275 1.12 -15.66 13.20
C PHE A 275 0.80 -16.76 14.21
N MET A 276 0.73 -16.40 15.50
CA MET A 276 0.11 -17.28 16.50
C MET A 276 -1.38 -17.53 16.21
N ARG A 277 -2.07 -16.52 15.68
CA ARG A 277 -3.43 -16.60 15.16
C ARG A 277 -3.52 -15.75 13.92
N ALA A 278 -3.49 -16.40 12.75
CA ALA A 278 -3.54 -15.70 11.48
C ALA A 278 -4.85 -14.91 11.33
N PRO A 279 -4.78 -13.66 10.85
CA PRO A 279 -5.94 -12.97 10.30
C PRO A 279 -6.46 -13.70 9.04
N ILE A 280 -7.70 -13.42 8.66
CA ILE A 280 -8.30 -13.99 7.44
C ILE A 280 -7.48 -13.55 6.23
N GLY A 281 -7.11 -14.49 5.36
CA GLY A 281 -6.29 -14.24 4.18
C GLY A 281 -4.80 -14.50 4.38
N TYR A 282 -4.32 -14.67 5.61
CA TYR A 282 -2.92 -14.93 5.93
C TYR A 282 -2.69 -16.29 6.61
N GLU A 283 -3.65 -17.21 6.54
CA GLU A 283 -3.59 -18.51 7.21
C GLU A 283 -2.47 -19.42 6.68
N ASP A 284 -2.00 -19.17 5.46
CA ASP A 284 -0.92 -19.93 4.83
C ASP A 284 0.47 -19.28 5.00
N VAL A 285 0.54 -18.08 5.59
CA VAL A 285 1.81 -17.35 5.72
C VAL A 285 2.64 -17.91 6.88
N GLY A 286 3.79 -18.46 6.52
CA GLY A 286 4.88 -18.83 7.42
C GLY A 286 6.16 -18.07 7.13
N ALA A 287 7.17 -18.31 7.95
CA ALA A 287 8.55 -17.87 7.72
C ALA A 287 9.52 -19.04 7.89
N CYS A 288 10.56 -19.08 7.07
CA CYS A 288 11.63 -20.07 7.23
C CYS A 288 12.49 -19.69 8.43
N VAL A 289 12.36 -20.42 9.53
CA VAL A 289 13.10 -20.13 10.77
C VAL A 289 13.53 -21.45 11.41
N LEU A 290 14.40 -21.37 12.41
CA LEU A 290 14.78 -22.51 13.24
C LEU A 290 13.53 -23.23 13.77
N ALA A 291 13.50 -24.55 13.55
CA ALA A 291 12.45 -25.38 14.09
C ALA A 291 12.42 -25.29 15.63
N PRO A 292 11.23 -25.31 16.25
CA PRO A 292 11.06 -25.24 17.71
C PRO A 292 11.65 -26.45 18.47
#